data_AF-D5ZZC6-F1
#
_entry.id   AF-D5ZZC6-F1
#
_cell.length_a   1.000
_cell.length_b   1.000
_cell.length_c   1.000
_cell.angle_alpha   90.00
_cell.angle_beta   90.00
_cell.angle_gamma   90.00
#
_symmetry.space_group_name_H-M   'P 1'
#
loop_
_entity.id
_entity.type
_entity.pdbx_description
1 polymer ?
#
loop_
_entity_poly.entity_id
_entity_poly.type
_entity_poly.pdbx_seq_one_letter_code
_entity_poly.pdbx_strand_id
1 'polypeptide(L)'
;MNTPDASGPPGAPSAPGDPAPSAAPAPDGSAPPHDPPADAPHEDHPLASYVLRVNGSDRPVTDAWIGESLLYVLRERLGLAGAKDGCSQGECGACNVQVDGRLVASCLVPAVTAAGSEVRTVEGLAQDGRPSDVQRALARCGAVQCGFCIPGMAMTVHDLLEGNPAPTELETRQALCGNLCRCSGYRGVVDAVKEVVAEREAHAAVPEADPDADTDPDVPRIPHQAGPGAGGVNPSVFGSTGPHDQSHGQDGGQA
;
A
#
# COMPACT_ATOMS: atom_id res chain seq x y z
N MET A 1 65.60 -7.75 32.33
CA MET A 1 65.84 -9.20 32.57
C MET A 1 65.63 -9.92 31.25
N ASN A 2 66.74 -10.46 30.74
CA ASN A 2 66.96 -11.47 29.70
C ASN A 2 66.35 -11.32 28.28
N THR A 3 67.24 -10.98 27.33
CA THR A 3 67.42 -11.67 26.05
C THR A 3 68.24 -12.97 26.27
N PRO A 4 68.25 -13.96 25.34
CA PRO A 4 69.14 -13.96 24.14
C PRO A 4 68.41 -14.49 22.88
N ASP A 5 68.66 -14.08 21.63
CA ASP A 5 69.85 -14.11 20.75
C ASP A 5 70.33 -15.53 20.35
N ALA A 6 70.31 -15.83 19.04
CA ALA A 6 71.43 -16.40 18.26
C ALA A 6 71.01 -17.03 16.90
N SER A 7 71.65 -16.54 15.82
CA SER A 7 72.42 -17.28 14.77
C SER A 7 71.74 -18.44 14.01
N GLY A 8 71.78 -18.64 12.67
CA GLY A 8 72.73 -18.36 11.57
C GLY A 8 72.43 -19.33 10.38
N PRO A 9 73.09 -19.24 9.20
CA PRO A 9 72.70 -19.83 7.88
C PRO A 9 73.34 -21.23 7.63
N PRO A 10 73.47 -21.85 6.42
CA PRO A 10 72.91 -21.69 5.05
C PRO A 10 72.34 -23.02 4.45
N GLY A 11 71.89 -23.03 3.18
CA GLY A 11 71.86 -24.27 2.37
C GLY A 11 70.80 -24.35 1.27
N ALA A 12 71.21 -24.21 0.00
CA ALA A 12 70.46 -24.68 -1.17
C ALA A 12 70.75 -26.18 -1.41
N PRO A 13 69.80 -26.94 -1.97
CA PRO A 13 70.11 -27.56 -3.27
C PRO A 13 68.94 -27.66 -4.27
N SER A 14 69.29 -27.38 -5.53
CA SER A 14 68.94 -28.06 -6.79
C SER A 14 67.50 -28.49 -7.13
N ALA A 15 67.05 -27.99 -8.29
CA ALA A 15 65.88 -28.42 -9.06
C ALA A 15 65.98 -29.86 -9.62
N PRO A 16 64.83 -30.48 -9.94
CA PRO A 16 64.54 -30.90 -11.31
C PRO A 16 63.09 -30.48 -11.68
N GLY A 17 62.77 -29.91 -12.83
CA GLY A 17 63.02 -30.34 -14.20
C GLY A 17 61.70 -30.11 -14.95
N ASP A 18 61.71 -29.28 -15.99
CA ASP A 18 60.51 -28.94 -16.78
C ASP A 18 59.94 -30.16 -17.51
N PRO A 19 58.61 -30.42 -17.48
CA PRO A 19 57.97 -31.24 -18.49
C PRO A 19 57.61 -30.40 -19.72
N ALA A 20 57.97 -30.96 -20.88
CA ALA A 20 57.81 -30.45 -22.23
C ALA A 20 56.38 -30.00 -22.61
N PRO A 21 56.22 -29.10 -23.61
CA PRO A 21 54.91 -28.62 -24.03
C PRO A 21 54.12 -29.71 -24.76
N SER A 22 52.92 -30.01 -24.23
CA SER A 22 51.93 -30.85 -24.91
C SER A 22 51.33 -30.08 -26.09
N ALA A 23 51.35 -30.70 -27.26
CA ALA A 23 50.89 -30.15 -28.53
C ALA A 23 49.40 -29.78 -28.49
N ALA A 24 49.08 -28.59 -29.01
CA ALA A 24 47.71 -28.15 -29.25
C ALA A 24 47.09 -28.93 -30.43
N PRO A 25 45.84 -29.41 -30.35
CA PRO A 25 45.12 -29.88 -31.51
C PRO A 25 44.60 -28.69 -32.35
N ALA A 26 44.66 -28.85 -33.67
CA ALA A 26 44.20 -27.90 -34.69
C ALA A 26 42.67 -27.66 -34.64
N PRO A 27 42.17 -26.52 -35.13
CA PRO A 27 40.74 -26.20 -35.10
C PRO A 27 40.03 -26.94 -36.24
N ASP A 28 39.15 -27.88 -35.91
CA ASP A 28 38.16 -28.38 -36.85
C ASP A 28 36.88 -27.54 -36.75
N GLY A 29 36.30 -27.26 -37.91
CA GLY A 29 35.34 -26.19 -38.13
C GLY A 29 33.91 -26.47 -37.66
N SER A 30 33.15 -25.37 -37.74
CA SER A 30 31.68 -25.29 -37.65
C SER A 30 31.09 -25.46 -36.25
N ALA A 31 31.25 -24.42 -35.43
CA ALA A 31 30.31 -24.17 -34.34
C ALA A 31 28.89 -23.98 -34.91
N PRO A 32 27.85 -24.60 -34.33
CA PRO A 32 26.47 -24.31 -34.70
C PRO A 32 26.17 -22.83 -34.45
N PRO A 33 25.18 -22.22 -35.14
CA PRO A 33 24.80 -20.84 -34.87
C PRO A 33 24.49 -20.73 -33.38
N HIS A 34 25.23 -19.85 -32.70
CA HIS A 34 24.98 -19.51 -31.32
C HIS A 34 23.64 -18.79 -31.31
N ASP A 35 22.58 -19.47 -30.88
CA ASP A 35 21.37 -18.78 -30.48
C ASP A 35 21.79 -17.69 -29.48
N PRO A 36 21.30 -16.45 -29.61
CA PRO A 36 21.55 -15.43 -28.61
C PRO A 36 21.09 -15.99 -27.26
N PRO A 37 21.82 -15.75 -26.15
CA PRO A 37 21.42 -16.28 -24.86
C PRO A 37 19.99 -15.82 -24.56
N ALA A 38 19.09 -16.79 -24.36
CA ALA A 38 17.68 -16.56 -24.03
C ALA A 38 17.48 -16.10 -22.57
N ASP A 39 18.45 -15.38 -22.03
CA ASP A 39 18.48 -14.88 -20.66
C ASP A 39 18.78 -13.38 -20.71
N ALA A 40 17.80 -12.59 -21.18
CA ALA A 40 17.68 -11.25 -20.63
C ALA A 40 17.46 -11.43 -19.12
N PRO A 41 18.22 -10.76 -18.24
CA PRO A 41 18.00 -10.88 -16.81
C PRO A 41 16.53 -10.56 -16.56
N HIS A 42 15.80 -11.52 -16.00
CA HIS A 42 14.42 -11.31 -15.57
C HIS A 42 14.48 -10.13 -14.59
N GLU A 43 13.96 -8.96 -14.98
CA GLU A 43 13.95 -7.82 -14.07
C GLU A 43 13.03 -8.21 -12.90
N ASP A 44 13.63 -8.54 -11.76
CA ASP A 44 12.94 -8.98 -10.54
C ASP A 44 11.96 -7.90 -10.00
N HIS A 45 11.96 -6.71 -10.60
CA HIS A 45 11.21 -5.53 -10.20
C HIS A 45 10.52 -4.87 -11.41
N PRO A 46 9.46 -5.49 -11.98
CA PRO A 46 8.73 -4.87 -13.07
C PRO A 46 8.11 -3.54 -12.62
N LEU A 47 8.22 -2.54 -13.50
CA LEU A 47 7.77 -1.18 -13.26
C LEU A 47 6.44 -0.91 -13.99
N ALA A 48 5.61 -0.06 -13.40
CA ALA A 48 4.34 0.39 -13.96
C ALA A 48 4.17 1.89 -13.76
N SER A 49 3.48 2.53 -14.71
CA SER A 49 3.06 3.92 -14.61
C SER A 49 1.53 4.01 -14.64
N TYR A 50 0.93 4.75 -13.71
CA TYR A 50 -0.52 4.86 -13.56
C TYR A 50 -0.89 6.20 -12.91
N VAL A 51 -2.19 6.49 -12.85
CA VAL A 51 -2.73 7.67 -12.17
C VAL A 51 -3.56 7.22 -10.98
N LEU A 52 -3.30 7.83 -9.82
CA LEU A 52 -4.17 7.74 -8.65
C LEU A 52 -4.94 9.04 -8.53
N ARG A 53 -6.23 8.97 -8.22
CA ARG A 53 -6.98 10.17 -7.85
C ARG A 53 -6.97 10.30 -6.34
N VAL A 54 -6.20 11.26 -5.81
CA VAL A 54 -5.96 11.39 -4.37
C VAL A 54 -6.47 12.72 -3.86
N ASN A 55 -7.42 12.68 -2.92
CA ASN A 55 -8.12 13.84 -2.37
C ASN A 55 -8.70 14.73 -3.49
N GLY A 56 -9.35 14.14 -4.48
CA GLY A 56 -9.94 14.87 -5.61
C GLY A 56 -8.93 15.47 -6.60
N SER A 57 -7.66 15.06 -6.57
CA SER A 57 -6.63 15.50 -7.53
C SER A 57 -5.95 14.31 -8.21
N ASP A 58 -5.79 14.37 -9.52
CA ASP A 58 -5.08 13.34 -10.28
C ASP A 58 -3.59 13.44 -10.03
N ARG A 59 -2.97 12.32 -9.64
CA ARG A 59 -1.56 12.23 -9.30
C ARG A 59 -0.90 11.12 -10.12
N PRO A 60 -0.08 11.48 -11.12
CA PRO A 60 0.66 10.48 -11.88
C PRO A 60 1.75 9.84 -11.00
N VAL A 61 1.85 8.52 -11.10
CA VAL A 61 2.89 7.71 -10.48
C VAL A 61 3.64 7.04 -11.62
N THR A 62 4.89 7.42 -11.83
CA THR A 62 5.71 6.95 -12.96
C THR A 62 6.78 5.97 -12.49
N ASP A 63 7.02 4.91 -13.26
CA ASP A 63 8.08 3.94 -13.01
C ASP A 63 8.07 3.40 -11.57
N ALA A 64 6.87 3.03 -11.08
CA ALA A 64 6.68 2.43 -9.77
C ALA A 64 6.83 0.92 -9.84
N TRP A 65 7.59 0.35 -8.90
CA TRP A 65 7.63 -1.09 -8.76
C TRP A 65 6.23 -1.59 -8.37
N ILE A 66 5.74 -2.63 -9.05
CA ILE A 66 4.38 -3.15 -8.82
C ILE A 66 4.15 -3.65 -7.38
N GLY A 67 5.24 -3.95 -6.64
CA GLY A 67 5.20 -4.36 -5.23
C GLY A 67 5.15 -3.20 -4.23
N GLU A 68 5.22 -1.94 -4.67
CA GLU A 68 5.05 -0.80 -3.79
C GLU A 68 3.63 -0.77 -3.21
N SER A 69 3.52 -0.67 -1.89
CA SER A 69 2.22 -0.51 -1.23
C SER A 69 1.65 0.89 -1.48
N LEU A 70 0.33 1.03 -1.40
CA LEU A 70 -0.36 2.31 -1.50
C LEU A 70 0.16 3.27 -0.43
N LEU A 71 0.49 2.78 0.77
CA LEU A 71 1.14 3.57 1.81
C LEU A 71 2.47 4.16 1.34
N TYR A 72 3.34 3.34 0.74
CA TYR A 72 4.64 3.78 0.24
C TYR A 72 4.48 4.84 -0.84
N VAL A 73 3.61 4.59 -1.83
CA VAL A 73 3.37 5.54 -2.92
C VAL A 73 2.82 6.87 -2.41
N LEU A 74 1.82 6.85 -1.52
CA LEU A 74 1.25 8.08 -0.94
C LEU A 74 2.32 8.91 -0.23
N ARG A 75 3.14 8.26 0.60
CA ARG A 75 4.12 8.96 1.44
C ARG A 75 5.37 9.37 0.70
N GLU A 76 6.03 8.41 0.07
CA GLU A 76 7.40 8.54 -0.40
C GLU A 76 7.46 9.05 -1.84
N ARG A 77 6.43 8.77 -2.66
CA ARG A 77 6.34 9.31 -4.03
C ARG A 77 5.51 10.59 -4.12
N LEU A 78 4.36 10.62 -3.44
CA LEU A 78 3.40 11.73 -3.54
C LEU A 78 3.53 12.77 -2.42
N GLY A 79 4.35 12.51 -1.40
CA GLY A 79 4.61 13.44 -0.30
C GLY A 79 3.47 13.59 0.71
N LEU A 80 2.45 12.73 0.64
CA LEU A 80 1.29 12.71 1.55
C LEU A 80 1.63 11.90 2.79
N ALA A 81 2.31 12.55 3.74
CA ALA A 81 2.87 11.91 4.91
C ALA A 81 1.85 11.62 6.02
N GLY A 82 0.56 11.96 5.85
CA GLY A 82 -0.49 11.80 6.84
C GLY A 82 -0.69 10.35 7.28
N ALA A 83 -0.85 9.43 6.33
CA ALA A 83 -0.85 7.99 6.60
C ALA A 83 0.52 7.54 7.13
N LYS A 84 0.52 6.69 8.17
CA LYS A 84 1.75 6.30 8.88
C LYS A 84 2.04 4.81 8.75
N ASP A 85 3.31 4.49 8.53
CA ASP A 85 3.80 3.13 8.68
C ASP A 85 4.15 2.84 10.15
N GLY A 86 3.24 2.17 10.85
CA GLY A 86 3.45 1.75 12.24
C GLY A 86 3.82 0.28 12.41
N CYS A 87 3.36 -0.58 11.50
CA CYS A 87 3.56 -2.03 11.60
C CYS A 87 3.78 -2.74 10.26
N SER A 88 3.39 -2.14 9.12
CA SER A 88 3.42 -2.77 7.80
C SER A 88 2.71 -4.14 7.67
N GLN A 89 1.79 -4.48 8.58
CA GLN A 89 1.08 -5.77 8.59
C GLN A 89 -0.45 -5.64 8.73
N GLY A 90 -1.00 -4.43 8.59
CA GLY A 90 -2.45 -4.15 8.71
C GLY A 90 -2.97 -3.96 10.14
N GLU A 91 -2.27 -4.43 11.16
CA GLU A 91 -2.79 -4.49 12.53
C GLU A 91 -3.05 -3.14 13.21
N CYS A 92 -2.15 -2.16 13.04
CA CYS A 92 -2.18 -0.95 13.89
C CYS A 92 -3.19 0.13 13.44
N GLY A 93 -3.68 0.08 12.20
CA GLY A 93 -4.59 1.09 11.61
C GLY A 93 -4.00 2.47 11.32
N ALA A 94 -2.75 2.76 11.70
CA ALA A 94 -2.15 4.09 11.51
C ALA A 94 -2.00 4.51 10.03
N CYS A 95 -2.08 3.54 9.11
CA CYS A 95 -2.03 3.74 7.66
C CYS A 95 -3.41 3.80 6.99
N ASN A 96 -4.51 3.86 7.76
CA ASN A 96 -5.85 3.83 7.18
C ASN A 96 -6.08 5.00 6.22
N VAL A 97 -6.67 4.68 5.07
CA VAL A 97 -7.16 5.60 4.04
C VAL A 97 -8.48 5.04 3.52
N GLN A 98 -9.26 5.83 2.77
CA GLN A 98 -10.39 5.29 2.00
C GLN A 98 -9.97 5.07 0.55
N VAL A 99 -10.37 3.95 -0.03
CA VAL A 99 -10.29 3.66 -1.47
C VAL A 99 -11.71 3.40 -1.95
N ASP A 100 -12.21 4.21 -2.87
CA ASP A 100 -13.59 4.16 -3.38
C ASP A 100 -14.64 4.11 -2.24
N GLY A 101 -14.42 4.95 -1.22
CA GLY A 101 -15.29 5.05 -0.04
C GLY A 101 -15.17 3.91 0.96
N ARG A 102 -14.20 3.00 0.81
CA ARG A 102 -13.95 1.89 1.74
C ARG A 102 -12.68 2.12 2.54
N LEU A 103 -12.78 2.05 3.87
CA LEU A 103 -11.62 2.09 4.75
C LEU A 103 -10.71 0.87 4.55
N VAL A 104 -9.42 1.10 4.28
CA VAL A 104 -8.42 0.05 4.09
C VAL A 104 -7.10 0.39 4.77
N ALA A 105 -6.36 -0.64 5.20
CA ALA A 105 -4.98 -0.50 5.62
C ALA A 105 -4.08 -0.37 4.38
N SER A 106 -3.66 0.86 4.04
CA SER A 106 -2.91 1.13 2.80
C SER A 106 -1.57 0.40 2.69
N CYS A 107 -0.99 -0.08 3.80
CA CYS A 107 0.23 -0.89 3.75
C CYS A 107 0.03 -2.27 3.12
N LEU A 108 -1.22 -2.78 3.08
CA LEU A 108 -1.56 -4.09 2.50
C LEU A 108 -2.16 -4.00 1.10
N VAL A 109 -2.33 -2.79 0.56
CA VAL A 109 -2.88 -2.57 -0.77
C VAL A 109 -1.72 -2.34 -1.74
N PRO A 110 -1.50 -3.18 -2.76
CA PRO A 110 -0.57 -2.84 -3.84
C PRO A 110 -1.03 -1.58 -4.56
N ALA A 111 -0.16 -0.57 -4.68
CA ALA A 111 -0.58 0.73 -5.21
C ALA A 111 -1.10 0.65 -6.65
N VAL A 112 -0.50 -0.23 -7.45
CA VAL A 112 -0.90 -0.48 -8.85
C VAL A 112 -2.35 -0.96 -8.98
N THR A 113 -2.90 -1.65 -7.98
CA THR A 113 -4.30 -2.13 -8.02
C THR A 113 -5.32 -1.03 -7.70
N ALA A 114 -4.86 0.11 -7.15
CA ALA A 114 -5.69 1.29 -6.90
C ALA A 114 -5.66 2.27 -8.07
N ALA A 115 -5.05 1.91 -9.20
CA ALA A 115 -5.05 2.74 -10.41
C ALA A 115 -6.48 3.08 -10.84
N GLY A 116 -6.75 4.38 -10.99
CA GLY A 116 -8.08 4.91 -11.33
C GLY A 116 -9.10 4.98 -10.19
N SER A 117 -8.79 4.46 -8.99
CA SER A 117 -9.65 4.60 -7.80
C SER A 117 -9.52 5.99 -7.15
N GLU A 118 -10.56 6.41 -6.44
CA GLU A 118 -10.51 7.60 -5.57
C GLU A 118 -9.94 7.21 -4.20
N VAL A 119 -8.78 7.78 -3.87
CA VAL A 119 -8.11 7.60 -2.59
C VAL A 119 -8.29 8.86 -1.74
N ARG A 120 -8.91 8.72 -0.58
CA ARG A 120 -8.99 9.80 0.43
C ARG A 120 -8.06 9.51 1.59
N THR A 121 -7.19 10.47 1.87
CA THR A 121 -6.24 10.45 2.99
C THR A 121 -6.69 11.44 4.08
N VAL A 122 -6.01 11.45 5.23
CA VAL A 122 -6.35 12.39 6.32
C VAL A 122 -6.22 13.85 5.89
N GLU A 123 -5.29 14.16 4.99
CA GLU A 123 -5.11 15.48 4.39
C GLU A 123 -6.34 15.94 3.62
N GLY A 124 -7.07 14.99 3.02
CA GLY A 124 -8.30 15.23 2.26
C GLY A 124 -9.55 15.42 3.13
N LEU A 125 -9.47 15.24 4.45
CA LEU A 125 -10.60 15.55 5.35
C LEU A 125 -10.77 17.06 5.55
N ALA A 126 -9.68 17.83 5.48
CA ALA A 126 -9.75 19.27 5.60
C ALA A 126 -10.36 19.89 4.34
N GLN A 127 -11.23 20.89 4.52
CA GLN A 127 -11.85 21.64 3.43
C GLN A 127 -11.48 23.12 3.57
N ASP A 128 -11.06 23.74 2.48
CA ASP A 128 -10.64 25.15 2.44
C ASP A 128 -9.62 25.53 3.53
N GLY A 129 -8.67 24.63 3.82
CA GLY A 129 -7.66 24.81 4.86
C GLY A 129 -8.19 24.72 6.30
N ARG A 130 -9.47 24.39 6.48
CA ARG A 130 -10.08 24.18 7.80
C ARG A 130 -10.15 22.69 8.14
N PRO A 131 -9.81 22.29 9.38
CA PRO A 131 -9.96 20.91 9.80
C PRO A 131 -11.42 20.47 9.77
N SER A 132 -11.68 19.20 9.43
CA SER A 132 -13.01 18.60 9.52
C SER A 132 -13.55 18.63 10.95
N ASP A 133 -14.86 18.43 11.10
CA ASP A 133 -15.50 18.22 12.41
C ASP A 133 -14.81 17.12 13.23
N VAL A 134 -14.50 15.97 12.60
CA VAL A 134 -13.75 14.87 13.20
C VAL A 134 -12.36 15.31 13.68
N GLN A 135 -11.60 16.01 12.83
CA GLN A 135 -10.27 16.49 13.20
C GLN A 135 -10.32 17.50 14.36
N ARG A 136 -11.30 18.41 14.37
CA ARG A 136 -11.49 19.37 15.48
C ARG A 136 -11.88 18.66 16.77
N ALA A 137 -12.82 17.71 16.71
CA ALA A 137 -13.30 17.00 17.88
C ALA A 137 -12.19 16.15 18.51
N LEU A 138 -11.39 15.43 17.70
CA LEU A 138 -10.24 14.66 18.20
C LEU A 138 -9.24 15.55 18.95
N ALA A 139 -8.97 16.75 18.44
CA ALA A 139 -8.09 17.72 19.09
C ALA A 139 -8.68 18.26 20.41
N ARG A 140 -9.98 18.59 20.43
CA ARG A 140 -10.67 19.16 21.59
C ARG A 140 -10.88 18.16 22.72
N CYS A 141 -11.22 16.91 22.40
CA CYS A 141 -11.57 15.87 23.37
C CYS A 141 -10.35 15.13 23.93
N GLY A 142 -9.13 15.64 23.74
CA GLY A 142 -7.91 15.04 24.29
C GLY A 142 -7.57 13.67 23.70
N ALA A 143 -8.02 13.38 22.46
CA ALA A 143 -7.66 12.14 21.79
C ALA A 143 -6.17 12.10 21.41
N VAL A 144 -5.56 13.27 21.21
CA VAL A 144 -4.18 13.45 20.72
C VAL A 144 -3.18 13.52 21.87
N GLN A 145 -2.24 12.58 21.91
CA GLN A 145 -1.02 12.67 22.73
C GLN A 145 0.23 12.74 21.84
N CYS A 146 0.87 11.59 21.55
CA CYS A 146 1.99 11.54 20.61
C CYS A 146 1.59 11.82 19.15
N GLY A 147 0.30 11.69 18.83
CA GLY A 147 -0.27 12.02 17.52
C GLY A 147 -0.11 10.95 16.44
N PHE A 148 0.72 9.92 16.64
CA PHE A 148 1.08 8.99 15.56
C PHE A 148 -0.10 8.18 15.00
N CYS A 149 -1.00 7.69 15.86
CA CYS A 149 -2.19 6.92 15.43
C CYS A 149 -3.36 7.79 14.97
N ILE A 150 -3.30 9.11 15.20
CA ILE A 150 -4.44 10.01 15.02
C ILE A 150 -4.88 10.13 13.54
N PRO A 151 -3.98 10.16 12.55
CA PRO A 151 -4.38 10.11 11.14
C PRO A 151 -5.28 8.93 10.80
N GLY A 152 -4.88 7.71 11.18
CA GLY A 152 -5.65 6.49 10.95
C GLY A 152 -6.99 6.50 11.70
N MET A 153 -6.98 6.94 12.96
CA MET A 153 -8.21 7.10 13.75
C MET A 153 -9.17 8.12 13.16
N ALA A 154 -8.67 9.25 12.65
CA ALA A 154 -9.50 10.26 12.00
C ALA A 154 -10.18 9.70 10.75
N MET A 155 -9.46 8.93 9.92
CA MET A 155 -10.05 8.24 8.77
C MET A 155 -11.11 7.22 9.19
N THR A 156 -10.87 6.45 10.25
CA THR A 156 -11.84 5.47 10.76
C THR A 156 -13.09 6.12 11.33
N VAL A 157 -12.94 7.19 12.12
CA VAL A 157 -14.09 7.92 12.69
C VAL A 157 -14.89 8.61 11.58
N HIS A 158 -14.20 9.18 10.58
CA HIS A 158 -14.83 9.76 9.41
C HIS A 158 -15.67 8.72 8.66
N ASP A 159 -15.10 7.55 8.34
CA ASP A 159 -15.79 6.45 7.67
C ASP A 159 -17.01 5.94 8.46
N LEU A 160 -16.87 5.79 9.78
CA LEU A 160 -17.97 5.43 10.67
C LEU A 160 -19.12 6.44 10.55
N LEU A 161 -18.82 7.73 10.61
CA LEU A 161 -19.82 8.79 10.63
C LEU A 161 -20.41 9.11 9.25
N GLU A 162 -19.75 8.72 8.17
CA GLU A 162 -20.35 8.68 6.82
C GLU A 162 -21.36 7.54 6.69
N GLY A 163 -21.09 6.39 7.32
CA GLY A 163 -21.94 5.20 7.25
C GLY A 163 -23.04 5.10 8.30
N ASN A 164 -22.85 5.72 9.46
CA ASN A 164 -23.76 5.78 10.59
C ASN A 164 -23.61 7.16 11.26
N PRO A 165 -24.50 8.13 10.96
CA PRO A 165 -24.38 9.49 11.48
C PRO A 165 -24.54 9.64 13.00
N ALA A 166 -25.11 8.64 13.69
CA ALA A 166 -25.37 8.66 15.13
C ALA A 166 -25.04 7.29 15.78
N PRO A 167 -23.76 6.86 15.74
CA PRO A 167 -23.38 5.55 16.23
C PRO A 167 -23.44 5.50 17.76
N THR A 168 -23.82 4.35 18.29
CA THR A 168 -23.73 4.06 19.72
C THR A 168 -22.27 4.03 20.18
N GLU A 169 -22.05 4.12 21.51
CA GLU A 169 -20.70 3.95 22.07
C GLU A 169 -20.11 2.56 21.76
N LEU A 170 -20.96 1.52 21.67
CA LEU A 170 -20.51 0.18 21.32
C LEU A 170 -20.03 0.10 19.87
N GLU A 171 -20.81 0.62 18.92
CA GLU A 171 -20.42 0.67 17.51
C GLU A 171 -19.15 1.51 17.30
N THR A 172 -19.04 2.63 18.02
CA THR A 172 -17.82 3.46 18.02
C THR A 172 -16.61 2.64 18.46
N ARG A 173 -16.74 1.87 19.55
CA ARG A 173 -15.64 1.02 20.04
C ARG A 173 -15.29 -0.09 19.06
N GLN A 174 -16.29 -0.68 18.40
CA GLN A 174 -16.08 -1.72 17.40
C GLN A 174 -15.34 -1.18 16.17
N ALA A 175 -15.71 0.00 15.66
CA ALA A 175 -15.01 0.65 14.56
C ALA A 175 -13.53 0.93 14.91
N LEU A 176 -13.25 1.28 16.18
CA LEU A 176 -11.89 1.56 16.65
C LEU A 176 -11.03 0.31 16.91
N CYS A 177 -11.58 -0.90 16.89
CA CYS A 177 -10.81 -2.13 17.15
C CYS A 177 -9.61 -2.32 16.20
N GLY A 178 -9.69 -1.80 14.98
CA GLY A 178 -8.61 -1.81 14.00
C GLY A 178 -7.63 -0.63 14.11
N ASN A 179 -7.63 0.14 15.20
CA ASN A 179 -6.73 1.28 15.41
C ASN A 179 -6.06 1.19 16.78
N LEU A 180 -4.76 0.89 16.80
CA LEU A 180 -4.01 0.75 18.04
C LEU A 180 -3.46 2.09 18.51
N CYS A 181 -3.78 2.46 19.75
CA CYS A 181 -3.20 3.59 20.45
C CYS A 181 -2.53 3.15 21.75
N ARG A 182 -1.26 3.54 21.92
CA ARG A 182 -0.49 3.20 23.13
C ARG A 182 -0.57 4.26 24.23
N CYS A 183 -1.06 5.46 23.92
CA CYS A 183 -0.96 6.63 24.80
C CYS A 183 -2.28 7.03 25.48
N SER A 184 -3.39 7.09 24.73
CA SER A 184 -4.62 7.80 25.18
C SER A 184 -5.67 6.97 25.89
N GLY A 185 -5.63 5.63 25.77
CA GLY A 185 -6.68 4.78 26.35
C GLY A 185 -8.07 4.97 25.72
N TYR A 186 -8.14 5.56 24.52
CA TYR A 186 -9.33 5.67 23.65
C TYR A 186 -10.51 6.54 24.13
N ARG A 187 -10.60 6.90 25.41
CA ARG A 187 -11.73 7.70 25.94
C ARG A 187 -11.94 8.99 25.14
N GLY A 188 -10.87 9.75 24.89
CA GLY A 188 -10.97 11.00 24.13
C GLY A 188 -11.44 10.83 22.68
N VAL A 189 -11.18 9.67 22.05
CA VAL A 189 -11.69 9.37 20.71
C VAL A 189 -13.19 9.08 20.76
N VAL A 190 -13.64 8.31 21.76
CA VAL A 190 -15.08 8.03 21.96
C VAL A 190 -15.85 9.32 22.25
N ASP A 191 -15.28 10.21 23.06
CA ASP A 191 -15.89 11.50 23.37
C ASP A 191 -15.89 12.43 22.14
N ALA A 192 -14.85 12.38 21.29
CA ALA A 192 -14.82 13.10 20.02
C ALA A 192 -15.95 12.67 19.08
N VAL A 193 -16.29 11.37 19.00
CA VAL A 193 -17.42 10.91 18.18
C VAL A 193 -18.73 11.50 18.69
N LYS A 194 -18.97 11.49 20.01
CA LYS A 194 -20.17 12.09 20.61
C LYS A 194 -20.27 13.59 20.33
N GLU A 195 -19.15 14.30 20.43
CA GLU A 195 -19.07 15.73 20.08
C GLU A 195 -19.46 15.99 18.62
N VAL A 196 -18.94 15.19 17.67
CA VAL A 196 -19.28 15.34 16.25
C VAL A 196 -20.76 15.07 15.99
N VAL A 197 -21.33 14.03 16.60
CA VAL A 197 -22.76 13.72 16.48
C VAL A 197 -23.60 14.90 16.98
N ALA A 198 -23.31 15.39 18.19
CA ALA A 198 -24.02 16.53 18.76
C ALA A 198 -23.87 17.82 17.92
N GLU A 199 -22.67 18.07 17.39
CA GLU A 199 -22.43 19.20 16.48
C GLU A 199 -23.28 19.08 15.21
N ARG A 200 -23.28 17.91 14.55
CA ARG A 200 -24.08 17.68 13.33
C ARG A 200 -25.57 17.79 13.57
N GLU A 201 -26.09 17.24 14.67
CA GLU A 201 -27.51 17.35 15.05
C GLU A 201 -27.91 18.81 15.29
N ALA A 202 -27.06 19.59 15.98
CA ALA A 202 -27.32 21.01 16.21
C ALA A 202 -27.36 21.82 14.91
N HIS A 203 -26.54 21.46 13.91
CA HIS A 203 -26.56 22.09 12.58
C HIS A 203 -27.77 21.66 11.75
N ALA A 204 -28.19 20.39 11.81
CA ALA A 204 -29.37 19.87 11.10
C ALA A 204 -30.70 20.39 11.67
N ALA A 205 -30.74 20.74 12.96
CA ALA A 205 -31.90 21.35 13.60
C ALA A 205 -32.14 22.82 13.20
N VAL A 206 -31.19 23.43 12.47
CA VAL A 206 -31.40 24.73 11.81
C VAL A 206 -32.05 24.44 10.44
N PRO A 207 -33.30 24.84 10.19
CA PRO A 207 -34.00 24.43 8.98
C PRO A 207 -33.41 25.14 7.76
N GLU A 208 -32.67 24.40 6.93
CA GLU A 208 -32.59 24.70 5.50
C GLU A 208 -33.68 23.91 4.79
N ALA A 209 -34.51 24.61 4.03
CA ALA A 209 -35.63 24.03 3.29
C ALA A 209 -35.13 23.41 1.98
N ASP A 210 -35.24 22.09 1.82
CA ASP A 210 -35.73 21.50 0.57
C ASP A 210 -36.17 20.03 0.76
N PRO A 211 -37.27 19.57 0.12
CA PRO A 211 -37.82 18.23 0.26
C PRO A 211 -37.55 17.41 -1.01
N ASP A 212 -36.59 16.48 -0.99
CA ASP A 212 -36.63 15.24 -1.78
C ASP A 212 -35.26 14.55 -1.72
N ALA A 213 -35.15 13.53 -0.86
CA ALA A 213 -34.11 12.51 -0.97
C ALA A 213 -34.60 11.22 -0.31
N ASP A 214 -35.21 10.37 -1.14
CA ASP A 214 -35.55 8.99 -0.79
C ASP A 214 -34.26 8.15 -0.93
N THR A 215 -33.71 7.67 0.19
CA THR A 215 -32.64 6.67 0.21
C THR A 215 -32.82 5.79 1.43
N ASP A 216 -33.01 4.49 1.19
CA ASP A 216 -33.23 3.46 2.21
C ASP A 216 -32.04 3.37 3.20
N PRO A 217 -32.22 3.71 4.49
CA PRO A 217 -31.13 3.90 5.46
C PRO A 217 -30.78 2.68 6.32
N ASP A 218 -31.45 1.53 6.15
CA ASP A 218 -31.61 0.61 7.28
C ASP A 218 -30.54 -0.50 7.46
N VAL A 219 -29.28 -0.23 7.06
CA VAL A 219 -28.15 -1.07 7.49
C VAL A 219 -26.92 -0.20 7.86
N PRO A 220 -26.56 -0.11 9.15
CA PRO A 220 -25.35 0.58 9.59
C PRO A 220 -24.11 0.02 8.90
N ARG A 221 -23.36 0.86 8.19
CA ARG A 221 -22.04 0.49 7.64
C ARG A 221 -21.02 0.61 8.78
N ILE A 222 -20.85 -0.46 9.54
CA ILE A 222 -19.79 -0.55 10.55
C ILE A 222 -18.46 -0.75 9.82
N PRO A 223 -17.47 0.16 9.96
CA PRO A 223 -16.16 -0.02 9.36
C PRO A 223 -15.48 -1.24 9.97
N HIS A 224 -15.26 -2.25 9.14
CA HIS A 224 -14.33 -3.32 9.44
C HIS A 224 -13.14 -3.15 8.51
N GLN A 225 -11.92 -3.30 9.05
CA GLN A 225 -10.78 -3.51 8.16
C GLN A 225 -11.09 -4.72 7.28
N ALA A 226 -10.97 -4.55 5.97
CA ALA A 226 -11.07 -5.67 5.05
C ALA A 226 -10.07 -6.75 5.48
N GLY A 227 -10.57 -7.96 5.69
CA GLY A 227 -9.70 -9.11 5.98
C GLY A 227 -8.72 -9.33 4.82
N PRO A 228 -7.60 -10.03 5.05
CA PRO A 228 -6.64 -10.35 3.98
C PRO A 228 -7.35 -10.97 2.77
N GLY A 229 -7.23 -10.35 1.59
CA GLY A 229 -7.85 -10.81 0.33
C GLY A 229 -9.27 -10.31 0.04
N ALA A 230 -9.89 -9.49 0.90
CA ALA A 230 -11.24 -8.96 0.68
C ALA A 230 -11.29 -7.65 -0.16
N GLY A 231 -10.13 -7.15 -0.61
CA GLY A 231 -10.05 -6.06 -1.58
C GLY A 231 -10.16 -6.61 -3.00
N GLY A 232 -11.29 -6.37 -3.66
CA GLY A 232 -11.47 -6.75 -5.07
C GLY A 232 -10.45 -6.02 -5.95
N VAL A 233 -9.76 -6.76 -6.81
CA VAL A 233 -8.94 -6.19 -7.88
C VAL A 233 -9.86 -5.54 -8.92
N ASN A 234 -9.51 -4.33 -9.37
CA ASN A 234 -10.20 -3.71 -10.50
C ASN A 234 -9.96 -4.57 -11.76
N PRO A 235 -11.00 -5.18 -12.37
CA PRO A 235 -10.82 -6.07 -13.52
C PRO A 235 -10.28 -5.35 -14.77
N SER A 236 -10.32 -4.01 -14.80
CA SER A 236 -9.81 -3.22 -15.92
C SER A 236 -8.28 -3.29 -16.09
N VAL A 237 -7.54 -3.81 -15.11
CA VAL A 237 -6.06 -3.96 -15.20
C VAL A 237 -5.63 -5.11 -16.11
N PHE A 238 -6.48 -6.12 -16.32
CA PHE A 238 -6.13 -7.33 -17.09
C PHE A 238 -6.99 -7.54 -18.35
N GLY A 239 -7.52 -6.46 -18.94
CA GLY A 239 -8.30 -6.52 -20.17
C GLY A 239 -7.49 -7.08 -21.35
N SER A 240 -7.53 -8.40 -21.52
CA SER A 240 -7.01 -9.13 -22.68
C SER A 240 -7.75 -8.68 -23.94
N THR A 241 -6.97 -8.24 -24.92
CA THR A 241 -7.39 -8.03 -26.30
C THR A 241 -7.97 -9.32 -26.90
N GLY A 242 -9.26 -9.28 -27.24
CA GLY A 242 -10.01 -10.06 -28.25
C GLY A 242 -9.62 -11.51 -28.57
N PRO A 243 -10.59 -12.45 -28.65
CA PRO A 243 -10.30 -13.82 -29.08
C PRO A 243 -9.98 -13.88 -30.57
N HIS A 244 -8.75 -14.26 -30.92
CA HIS A 244 -8.45 -14.84 -32.23
C HIS A 244 -9.03 -16.26 -32.27
N ASP A 245 -10.23 -16.40 -32.83
CA ASP A 245 -10.78 -17.68 -33.26
C ASP A 245 -10.08 -18.09 -34.57
N GLN A 246 -9.10 -18.99 -34.48
CA GLN A 246 -8.56 -19.68 -35.65
C GLN A 246 -9.22 -21.06 -35.77
N SER A 247 -10.28 -21.09 -36.58
CA SER A 247 -10.90 -22.33 -37.07
C SER A 247 -9.85 -23.21 -37.75
N HIS A 248 -9.54 -24.36 -37.16
CA HIS A 248 -8.78 -25.41 -37.84
C HIS A 248 -9.70 -26.10 -38.85
N GLY A 249 -9.45 -25.84 -40.13
CA GLY A 249 -10.08 -26.52 -41.25
C GLY A 249 -9.67 -28.00 -41.27
N GLN A 250 -10.68 -28.87 -41.40
CA GLN A 250 -10.51 -30.31 -41.53
C GLN A 250 -10.71 -30.67 -43.01
N ASP A 251 -9.62 -30.66 -43.78
CA ASP A 251 -9.61 -31.13 -45.17
C ASP A 251 -9.06 -32.57 -45.26
N GLY A 252 -9.98 -33.49 -45.59
CA GLY A 252 -9.84 -34.42 -46.72
C GLY A 252 -8.91 -35.63 -46.62
N GLY A 253 -9.48 -36.83 -46.81
CA GLY A 253 -8.73 -38.00 -47.27
C GLY A 253 -9.51 -39.32 -47.29
N GLN A 254 -10.41 -39.51 -48.26
CA GLN A 254 -10.89 -40.84 -48.66
C GLN A 254 -9.98 -41.40 -49.76
N ALA A 255 -9.51 -42.65 -49.59
CA ALA A 255 -9.26 -43.64 -50.64
C ALA A 255 -9.10 -45.02 -49.98
#